data_AF-A0A2E2XY40-F1
#
_entry.id   AF-A0A2E2XY40-F1
#
_cell.length_a   1.000
_cell.length_b   1.000
_cell.length_c   1.000
_cell.angle_alpha   90.00
_cell.angle_beta   90.00
_cell.angle_gamma   90.00
#
_symmetry.space_group_name_H-M   'P 1'
#
loop_
_entity.id
_entity.type
_entity.pdbx_description
1 polymer ?
#
loop_
_entity_poly.entity_id
_entity_poly.type
_entity_poly.pdbx_seq_one_letter_code
_entity_poly.pdbx_strand_id
1 'polypeptide(L)'
;MIKRFQLIIIISALILPFNSSRACTEILVKAKDSSVVTVRSMEFGVELNSELNIQPRGETFTSITPDSTPGMQWTNKYGYVYMSAMGYSVAI
;
A
#
# COMPACT_ATOMS: atom_id res chain seq x y z
N MET A 1 -14.89 -38.30 -24.93
CA MET A 1 -15.41 -37.11 -24.22
C MET A 1 -14.47 -36.59 -23.14
N ILE A 2 -13.99 -37.43 -22.21
CA ILE A 2 -13.12 -37.05 -21.09
C ILE A 2 -11.82 -36.32 -21.48
N LYS A 3 -11.13 -36.75 -22.55
CA LYS A 3 -9.88 -36.11 -23.00
C LYS A 3 -10.06 -34.66 -23.51
N ARG A 4 -11.21 -34.35 -24.11
CA ARG A 4 -11.54 -32.99 -24.58
C ARG A 4 -11.90 -32.07 -23.43
N PHE A 5 -12.58 -32.60 -22.41
CA PHE A 5 -12.90 -31.87 -21.18
C PHE A 5 -11.64 -31.52 -20.38
N GLN A 6 -10.70 -32.46 -20.26
CA GLN A 6 -9.38 -32.23 -19.63
C GLN A 6 -8.57 -31.16 -20.37
N LEU A 7 -8.59 -31.17 -21.71
CA LEU A 7 -7.90 -30.16 -22.51
C LEU A 7 -8.49 -28.75 -22.31
N ILE A 8 -9.82 -28.65 -22.21
CA ILE A 8 -10.50 -27.37 -21.95
C ILE A 8 -10.16 -26.82 -20.55
N ILE A 9 -10.03 -27.69 -19.54
CA ILE A 9 -9.62 -27.27 -18.19
C ILE A 9 -8.17 -26.76 -18.19
N ILE A 10 -7.26 -27.45 -18.86
CA ILE A 10 -5.85 -27.04 -18.96
C ILE A 10 -5.72 -25.69 -19.69
N ILE A 11 -6.46 -25.52 -20.79
CA ILE A 11 -6.47 -24.26 -21.54
C ILE A 11 -7.08 -23.13 -20.71
N SER A 12 -8.19 -23.36 -20.00
CA SER A 12 -8.81 -22.38 -19.11
C SER A 12 -7.87 -21.95 -17.96
N ALA A 13 -7.14 -22.92 -17.37
CA ALA A 13 -6.16 -22.64 -16.32
C ALA A 13 -4.94 -21.85 -16.82
N LEU A 14 -4.55 -22.00 -18.09
CA LEU A 14 -3.48 -21.22 -18.72
C LEU A 14 -3.91 -19.81 -19.11
N ILE A 15 -5.20 -19.59 -19.39
CA ILE A 15 -5.74 -18.30 -19.85
C ILE A 15 -6.19 -17.42 -18.67
N LEU A 16 -6.35 -17.97 -17.46
CA LEU A 16 -6.61 -17.16 -16.27
C LEU A 16 -5.48 -16.12 -16.15
N PRO A 17 -5.78 -14.82 -16.37
CA PRO A 17 -4.74 -13.82 -16.28
C PRO A 17 -4.29 -13.78 -14.83
N PHE A 18 -2.98 -13.84 -14.61
CA PHE A 18 -2.38 -13.20 -13.47
C PHE A 18 -2.86 -11.75 -13.52
N ASN A 19 -3.89 -11.44 -12.73
CA ASN A 19 -4.42 -10.08 -12.60
C ASN A 19 -3.30 -9.25 -11.96
N SER A 20 -2.39 -8.75 -12.78
CA SER A 20 -1.43 -7.73 -12.41
C SER A 20 -2.23 -6.44 -12.28
N SER A 21 -2.92 -6.32 -11.14
CA SER A 21 -3.52 -5.08 -10.71
C SER A 21 -2.43 -4.02 -10.75
N ARG A 22 -2.60 -2.97 -11.57
CA ARG A 22 -1.69 -1.81 -11.59
C ARG A 22 -2.02 -0.92 -10.39
N ALA A 23 -1.79 -1.45 -9.20
CA ALA A 23 -2.05 -0.82 -7.92
C ALA A 23 -0.84 -1.00 -7.00
N CYS A 24 -0.87 -0.29 -5.87
CA CYS A 24 0.12 -0.45 -4.79
C CYS A 24 0.29 -1.92 -4.41
N THR A 25 1.54 -2.34 -4.28
CA THR A 25 1.91 -3.66 -3.76
C THR A 25 2.73 -3.51 -2.49
N GLU A 26 2.44 -4.32 -1.48
CA GLU A 26 3.24 -4.43 -0.27
C GLU A 26 3.76 -5.86 -0.11
N ILE A 27 5.03 -5.97 0.31
CA ILE A 27 5.72 -7.24 0.50
C ILE A 27 6.37 -7.22 1.88
N LEU A 28 6.00 -8.19 2.71
CA LEU A 28 6.65 -8.48 3.98
C LEU A 28 7.58 -9.67 3.82
N VAL A 29 8.87 -9.47 4.10
CA VAL A 29 9.89 -10.52 4.11
C VAL A 29 10.29 -10.81 5.55
N LYS A 30 10.14 -12.06 5.98
CA LYS A 30 10.70 -12.57 7.22
C LYS A 30 11.91 -13.46 6.89
N ALA A 31 13.10 -13.04 7.31
CA ALA A 31 14.32 -13.80 7.08
C ALA A 31 14.44 -14.98 8.06
N LYS A 32 15.38 -15.89 7.79
CA LYS A 32 15.61 -17.09 8.62
C LYS A 32 16.10 -16.75 10.04
N ASP A 33 16.76 -15.61 10.22
CA ASP A 33 17.18 -15.08 11.51
C ASP A 33 16.04 -14.35 12.27
N SER A 34 14.81 -14.43 11.74
CA SER A 34 13.60 -13.76 12.26
C SER A 34 13.54 -12.25 12.10
N SER A 35 14.51 -11.61 11.43
CA SER A 35 14.37 -10.20 11.04
C SER A 35 13.22 -10.01 10.04
N VAL A 36 12.56 -8.86 10.10
CA VAL A 36 11.40 -8.53 9.26
C VAL A 36 11.66 -7.23 8.52
N VAL A 37 11.43 -7.24 7.20
CA VAL A 37 11.51 -6.06 6.34
C VAL A 37 10.18 -5.94 5.59
N THR A 38 9.61 -4.74 5.56
CA THR A 38 8.45 -4.41 4.73
C THR A 38 8.88 -3.50 3.58
N VAL A 39 8.34 -3.74 2.39
CA VAL A 39 8.60 -2.95 1.19
C VAL A 39 7.28 -2.68 0.48
N ARG A 40 7.10 -1.46 -0.01
CA ARG A 40 5.93 -1.05 -0.76
C ARG A 40 6.32 -0.44 -2.11
N SER A 41 5.58 -0.79 -3.15
CA SER A 41 5.58 -0.06 -4.42
C SER A 41 4.42 0.94 -4.47
N MET A 42 4.62 2.03 -5.19
CA MET A 42 3.66 3.13 -5.30
C MET A 42 3.37 3.45 -6.76
N GLU A 43 2.26 2.91 -7.25
CA GLU A 43 1.77 3.08 -8.60
C GLU A 43 0.76 4.22 -8.63
N PHE A 44 1.15 5.33 -9.27
CA PHE A 44 0.27 6.46 -9.48
C PHE A 44 0.40 6.97 -10.91
N GLY A 45 -0.68 7.50 -11.48
CA GLY A 45 -0.69 7.99 -12.87
C GLY A 45 0.06 9.31 -13.09
N VAL A 46 0.52 9.94 -12.00
CA VAL A 46 1.25 11.21 -11.99
C VAL A 46 2.39 11.13 -10.98
N GLU A 47 3.39 11.99 -11.16
CA GLU A 47 4.49 12.13 -10.21
C GLU A 47 4.00 12.73 -8.89
N LEU A 48 4.34 12.06 -7.79
CA LEU A 48 3.89 12.44 -6.45
C LEU A 48 4.80 13.47 -5.78
N ASN A 49 6.02 13.70 -6.29
CA ASN A 49 7.04 14.56 -5.67
C ASN A 49 7.24 14.20 -4.18
N SER A 50 7.42 12.91 -3.91
CA SER A 50 7.53 12.37 -2.56
C SER A 50 8.85 12.72 -1.89
N GLU A 51 8.79 13.09 -0.62
CA GLU A 51 9.96 13.38 0.22
C GLU A 51 9.96 12.50 1.47
N LEU A 52 11.15 12.17 1.97
CA LEU A 52 11.31 11.48 3.24
C LEU A 52 11.15 12.48 4.39
N ASN A 53 10.16 12.24 5.24
CA ASN A 53 9.76 13.14 6.32
C ASN A 53 9.84 12.46 7.68
N ILE A 54 10.05 13.26 8.72
CA ILE A 54 10.10 12.81 10.12
C ILE A 54 8.93 13.46 10.85
N GLN A 55 8.06 12.64 11.46
CA GLN A 55 7.03 13.09 12.36
C GLN A 55 7.49 12.93 13.82
N PRO A 56 7.60 14.02 14.61
CA PRO A 56 7.87 13.93 16.04
C PRO A 56 6.70 13.30 16.81
N ARG A 57 6.99 12.80 18.02
CA ARG A 57 5.96 12.34 18.96
C ARG A 57 5.28 13.53 19.64
N GLY A 58 4.03 13.36 20.09
CA GLY A 58 3.29 14.38 20.85
C GLY A 58 2.59 15.43 19.99
N GLU A 59 2.54 15.23 18.68
CA GLU A 59 1.86 16.11 17.73
C GLU A 59 0.37 15.76 17.64
N THR A 60 -0.48 16.78 17.62
CA THR A 60 -1.94 16.62 17.53
C THR A 60 -2.41 16.75 16.09
N PHE A 61 -3.15 15.76 15.63
CA PHE A 61 -3.73 15.69 14.29
C PHE A 61 -5.23 15.74 14.38
N THR A 62 -5.86 16.33 13.37
CA THR A 62 -7.31 16.26 13.16
C THR A 62 -7.55 15.75 11.74
N SER A 63 -8.29 14.65 11.59
CA SER A 63 -8.67 14.17 10.26
C SER A 63 -9.71 15.09 9.63
N ILE A 64 -9.87 15.00 8.32
CA ILE A 64 -10.89 15.73 7.57
C ILE A 64 -11.90 14.71 7.05
N THR A 65 -13.18 14.96 7.29
CA THR A 65 -14.28 14.13 6.78
C THR A 65 -14.55 14.39 5.29
N PRO A 66 -15.32 13.53 4.60
CA PRO A 66 -15.66 13.75 3.18
C PRO A 66 -16.38 15.08 2.88
N ASP A 67 -17.09 15.65 3.86
CA ASP A 67 -17.74 16.97 3.77
C ASP A 67 -16.82 18.14 4.20
N SER A 68 -15.51 17.88 4.34
CA SER A 68 -14.48 18.87 4.70
C SER A 68 -14.62 19.47 6.10
N THR A 69 -15.28 18.75 7.02
CA THR A 69 -15.37 19.17 8.43
C THR A 69 -14.31 18.47 9.30
N PRO A 70 -13.99 19.02 10.49
CA PRO A 70 -13.06 18.37 11.42
C PRO A 70 -13.58 16.99 11.86
N GLY A 71 -12.78 15.97 11.61
CA GLY A 71 -13.03 14.60 12.01
C GLY A 71 -12.37 14.24 13.34
N MET A 72 -11.85 13.02 13.43
CA MET A 72 -11.20 12.49 14.63
C MET A 72 -9.94 13.27 14.95
N GLN A 73 -9.75 13.60 16.23
CA GLN A 73 -8.53 14.21 16.73
C GLN A 73 -7.75 13.21 17.59
N TRP A 74 -6.43 13.15 17.42
CA TRP A 74 -5.54 12.33 18.23
C TRP A 74 -4.17 12.98 18.40
N THR A 75 -3.46 12.60 19.46
CA THR A 75 -2.05 12.95 19.65
C THR A 75 -1.20 11.70 19.47
N ASN A 76 -0.21 11.73 18.59
CA ASN A 76 0.61 10.55 18.33
C ASN A 76 1.52 10.21 19.52
N LYS A 77 1.58 8.92 19.88
CA LYS A 77 2.43 8.46 20.98
C LYS A 77 3.90 8.31 20.56
N TYR A 78 4.14 7.95 19.31
CA TYR A 78 5.46 7.66 18.77
C TYR A 78 5.78 8.58 17.60
N GLY A 79 7.06 8.92 17.46
CA GLY A 79 7.57 9.54 16.24
C GLY A 79 7.83 8.46 15.20
N TYR A 80 7.70 8.82 13.93
CA TYR A 80 7.85 7.90 12.80
C TYR A 80 8.43 8.63 11.58
N VAL A 81 8.96 7.84 10.65
CA VAL A 81 9.47 8.32 9.36
C VAL A 81 8.52 7.84 8.27
N TYR A 82 8.22 8.68 7.29
CA TYR A 82 7.29 8.36 6.21
C TYR A 82 7.65 9.08 4.91
N MET A 83 7.03 8.67 3.80
CA MET A 83 7.11 9.38 2.53
C MET A 83 5.87 10.25 2.34
N SER A 84 6.05 11.53 2.01
CA SER A 84 4.95 12.43 1.64
C SER A 84 4.46 12.17 0.21
N ALA A 85 3.32 12.74 -0.15
CA ALA A 85 2.82 12.73 -1.51
C ALA A 85 2.05 14.02 -1.83
N MET A 86 2.31 14.61 -3.01
CA MET A 86 1.63 15.80 -3.51
C MET A 86 1.62 16.98 -2.52
N GLY A 87 2.69 17.14 -1.74
CA GLY A 87 2.80 18.17 -0.71
C GLY A 87 1.99 17.91 0.57
N TYR A 88 1.28 16.78 0.66
CA TYR A 88 0.59 16.37 1.87
C TYR A 88 1.49 15.55 2.79
N SER A 89 1.53 15.96 4.06
CA SER A 89 2.18 15.26 5.17
C SER A 89 1.35 14.06 5.65
N VAL A 90 1.07 13.13 4.75
CA VAL A 90 0.31 11.90 5.05
C VAL A 90 1.27 10.73 5.03
N ALA A 91 1.39 10.05 6.17
CA ALA A 91 2.05 8.76 6.24
C ALA A 91 1.13 7.70 5.63
N ILE A 92 1.60 7.06 4.58
CA ILE A 92 0.86 6.09 3.77
C ILE A 92 1.44 4.70 3.94
#